data_AF-A0A2H6GXU1-F1
#
_entry.id   AF-A0A2H6GXU1-F1
#
_cell.length_a   1.000
_cell.length_b   1.000
_cell.length_c   1.000
_cell.angle_alpha   90.00
_cell.angle_beta   90.00
_cell.angle_gamma   90.00
#
_symmetry.space_group_name_H-M   'P 1'
#
loop_
_entity.id
_entity.type
_entity.pdbx_description
1 polymer ?
#
loop_
_entity_poly.entity_id
_entity_poly.type
_entity_poly.pdbx_seq_one_letter_code
_entity_poly.pdbx_strand_id
1 'polypeptide(L)' 'MPESLLGIGAKATELEDSDKMLIKELTEEFSSYFGVDPKPIYESRFTKIVPISHRPYAKMYTDD' A
#
# COMPACT_ATOMS: atom_id res chain seq x y z
N MET A 1 3.48 11.20 3.92
CA MET A 1 4.30 11.33 2.68
C MET A 1 3.85 12.58 1.93
N PRO A 2 4.76 13.43 1.42
CA PRO A 2 4.39 14.53 0.54
C PRO A 2 3.82 14.03 -0.79
N GLU A 3 2.76 14.65 -1.30
CA GLU A 3 2.17 14.30 -2.61
C GLU A 3 3.15 14.49 -3.77
N SER A 4 4.10 15.42 -3.65
CA SER A 4 5.14 15.66 -4.66
C SER A 4 6.09 14.47 -4.91
N LEU A 5 6.10 13.49 -4.00
CA LEU A 5 6.88 12.25 -4.16
C LEU A 5 6.04 11.10 -4.75
N LEU A 6 4.74 11.29 -4.96
CA LEU A 6 3.86 10.31 -5.58
C LEU A 6 3.99 10.42 -7.11
N GLY A 7 4.04 9.28 -7.79
CA GLY A 7 3.98 9.26 -9.25
C GLY A 7 2.66 9.86 -9.75
N ILE A 8 2.67 10.45 -10.95
CA ILE A 8 1.54 11.18 -11.56
C ILE A 8 0.22 10.39 -11.59
N GLY A 9 0.29 9.05 -11.57
CA GLY A 9 -0.86 8.14 -11.54
C GLY A 9 -1.24 7.58 -10.17
N ALA A 10 -0.65 8.06 -9.08
CA ALA A 10 -0.81 7.49 -7.74
C ALA A 10 -1.36 8.51 -6.73
N LYS A 11 -2.08 8.01 -5.73
CA LYS A 11 -2.52 8.80 -4.57
C LYS A 11 -2.24 8.04 -3.28
N ALA A 12 -1.99 8.79 -2.21
CA ALA A 12 -1.93 8.26 -0.86
C ALA A 12 -3.34 8.20 -0.26
N THR A 13 -3.64 7.12 0.46
CA THR A 13 -4.86 6.96 1.24
C THR A 13 -4.52 6.36 2.60
N GLU A 14 -5.43 6.54 3.55
CA GLU A 14 -5.37 5.85 4.83
C GLU A 14 -5.64 4.35 4.65
N LEU A 15 -5.21 3.55 5.63
CA LEU A 15 -5.56 2.13 5.70
C LEU A 15 -7.01 1.96 6.14
N GLU A 16 -7.70 1.04 5.48
CA GLU A 16 -8.95 0.47 5.96
C GLU A 16 -8.67 -0.69 6.93
N ASP A 17 -9.69 -1.12 7.68
CA ASP A 17 -9.52 -2.23 8.63
C ASP A 17 -9.19 -3.55 7.92
N SER A 18 -9.71 -3.75 6.71
CA SER A 18 -9.34 -4.87 5.83
C SER A 18 -7.85 -4.86 5.48
N ASP A 19 -7.27 -3.68 5.22
CA ASP A 19 -5.84 -3.55 4.94
C ASP A 19 -5.01 -3.90 6.18
N LYS A 20 -5.43 -3.45 7.37
CA LYS A 20 -4.74 -3.77 8.64
C LYS A 20 -4.76 -5.27 8.92
N MET A 21 -5.91 -5.92 8.69
CA MET A 21 -6.05 -7.37 8.84
C MET A 21 -5.12 -8.12 7.89
N LEU A 22 -5.07 -7.71 6.61
CA LEU A 22 -4.21 -8.32 5.61
C LEU A 22 -2.72 -8.15 5.96
N ILE A 23 -2.30 -6.93 6.36
CA ILE A 23 -0.91 -6.68 6.76
C ILE A 23 -0.54 -7.56 7.95
N LYS A 24 -1.42 -7.68 8.94
CA LYS A 24 -1.19 -8.53 10.11
C LYS A 24 -1.01 -9.99 9.71
N GLU A 25 -1.94 -10.53 8.91
CA GLU A 25 -1.89 -11.93 8.44
C GLU A 25 -0.58 -12.23 7.69
N LEU A 26 -0.23 -11.40 6.70
CA LEU A 26 0.99 -11.58 5.91
C LEU A 26 2.26 -11.44 6.74
N THR A 27 2.27 -10.53 7.71
CA THR A 27 3.42 -10.33 8.58
C THR A 27 3.58 -11.49 9.56
N GLU A 28 2.49 -12.00 10.13
CA GLU A 28 2.51 -13.18 11.01
C GLU A 28 3.01 -14.41 10.26
N GLU A 29 2.54 -14.62 9.02
CA GLU A 29 3.01 -15.69 8.14
C GLU A 29 4.52 -15.55 7.88
N PHE A 30 4.98 -14.39 7.40
CA PHE A 30 6.39 -14.12 7.13
C PHE A 30 7.26 -14.37 8.38
N SER A 31 6.87 -13.80 9.51
CA SER A 31 7.62 -13.88 10.76
C SER A 31 7.74 -15.30 11.31
N SER A 32 6.74 -16.15 11.07
CA SER A 32 6.77 -17.56 11.48
C SER A 32 7.93 -18.35 10.87
N TYR A 33 8.34 -18.03 9.65
CA TYR A 33 9.46 -18.70 8.97
C TYR A 33 10.82 -18.34 9.55
N PHE A 34 10.95 -17.16 10.18
CA PHE A 34 12.22 -16.62 10.65
C PHE A 34 12.31 -16.49 12.18
N GLY A 35 11.22 -16.78 12.89
CA GLY A 35 11.16 -16.69 14.35
C GLY A 35 11.31 -15.27 14.89
N VAL A 36 10.83 -14.27 14.15
CA VAL A 36 10.88 -12.85 14.53
C VAL A 36 9.53 -12.36 15.04
N ASP A 37 9.50 -11.28 15.83
CA ASP A 37 8.24 -10.69 16.32
C ASP A 37 7.55 -9.89 15.19
N PRO A 38 6.34 -10.27 14.74
CA PRO A 38 5.60 -9.53 13.72
C PRO A 38 5.00 -8.21 14.23
N LYS A 39 4.81 -8.07 15.55
CA LYS A 39 4.05 -6.96 16.14
C LYS A 39 4.56 -5.56 15.76
N PRO A 40 5.88 -5.28 15.78
CA PRO A 40 6.40 -3.96 15.41
C PRO A 40 6.11 -3.57 13.95
N ILE A 41 5.89 -4.55 13.06
CA ILE A 41 5.64 -4.31 11.64
C ILE A 41 4.17 -3.93 11.44
N TYR A 42 3.22 -4.77 11.87
CA TYR A 42 1.80 -4.51 11.61
C TYR A 42 1.20 -3.40 12.48
N GLU A 43 1.83 -3.05 13.62
CA GLU A 43 1.45 -1.87 14.41
C GLU A 43 2.09 -0.56 13.90
N SER A 44 2.97 -0.64 12.89
CA SER A 44 3.60 0.54 12.31
C SER A 44 2.59 1.38 11.51
N ARG A 45 2.97 2.63 11.26
CA ARG A 45 2.16 3.52 10.41
C ARG A 45 2.44 3.22 8.95
N PHE A 46 1.40 2.83 8.22
CA PHE A 46 1.46 2.66 6.77
C PHE A 46 0.79 3.83 6.05
N THR A 47 1.25 4.11 4.84
CA THR A 47 0.54 4.93 3.87
C THR A 47 0.18 4.02 2.71
N LYS A 48 -1.11 3.85 2.43
CA LYS A 48 -1.56 3.04 1.30
C LYS A 48 -1.42 3.88 0.03
N ILE A 49 -0.73 3.35 -0.97
CA ILE A 49 -0.59 4.01 -2.28
C ILE A 49 -1.43 3.24 -3.28
N VAL A 50 -2.37 3.93 -3.92
CA VAL A 50 -3.28 3.32 -4.91
C VAL A 50 -3.25 4.10 -6.22
N PRO A 51 -3.58 3.45 -7.36
CA PRO A 51 -3.83 4.16 -8.60
C PRO A 51 -4.96 5.19 -8.45
N ILE A 52 -4.82 6.34 -9.11
CA ILE A 52 -5.88 7.37 -9.14
C ILE A 52 -7.13 6.88 -9.89
N SER A 53 -6.98 5.93 -10.81
CA SER A 53 -8.05 5.32 -11.58
C SER A 53 -7.65 3.93 -12.08
N HIS A 54 -8.59 3.20 -12.71
CA HIS A 54 -8.30 1.90 -13.32
C HIS A 54 -7.27 1.98 -14.47
N ARG A 55 -7.16 3.14 -15.14
CA ARG A 55 -6.19 3.38 -16.21
C ARG A 55 -5.50 4.74 -15.99
N PRO A 56 -4.57 4.83 -15.04
CA PRO A 56 -3.98 6.12 -14.62
C PRO A 56 -3.16 6.79 -15.73
N TYR A 57 -2.75 6.04 -16.76
CA TYR A 57 -1.95 6.52 -17.88
C TYR A 57 -2.65 6.39 -19.24
N ALA A 58 -3.96 6.09 -19.31
CA ALA A 58 -4.64 5.88 -20.60
C ALA A 58 -4.37 7.03 -21.59
N LYS A 59 -4.54 8.28 -21.13
CA LYS A 59 -4.32 9.49 -21.93
C LYS A 59 -2.88 9.69 -22.43
N MET A 60 -1.90 8.96 -21.90
CA MET A 60 -0.52 9.03 -22.38
C MET A 60 -0.25 8.10 -23.58
N TYR A 61 -1.14 7.13 -23.83
CA TYR A 61 -0.91 6.07 -24.80
C TYR A 61 -2.09 5.85 -25.77
N THR A 62 -3.16 6.63 -25.67
CA THR A 62 -4.32 6.57 -26.55
C THR A 62 -4.70 7.96 -27.02
N ASP A 63 -4.83 8.16 -28.33
CA ASP A 63 -5.55 9.31 -28.88
C ASP A 63 -7.06 9.11 -28.65
N ASP A 64 -7.78 10.19 -28.32
CA ASP A 64 -9.21 10.20 -27.97
C ASP A 64 -10.12 9.57 -29.04
#